data_AF-S4NXR0-F1
#
_entry.id   AF-S4NXR0-F1
#
_cell.length_a   1.000
_cell.length_b   1.000
_cell.length_c   1.000
_cell.angle_alpha   90.00
_cell.angle_beta   90.00
_cell.angle_gamma   90.00
#
_symmetry.space_group_name_H-M   'P 1'
#
loop_
_entity.id
_entity.type
_entity.pdbx_description
1 polymer ?
#
loop_
_entity_poly.entity_id
_entity_poly.type
_entity_poly.pdbx_seq_one_letter_code
_entity_poly.pdbx_strand_id
1 'polypeptide(L)'
;KEINISSEASTSTSSQIANDEIPIEVWIEDIEAARGPIPLYISRKARMGKLKRQVETSLGLAIPLQRWIVGRTLCIDDNTPLVALA
;
A
#
# COMPACT_ATOMS: atom_id res chain seq x y z
N LYS A 1 8.43 -54.48 5.30
CA LYS A 1 8.67 -53.81 3.99
C LYS A 1 7.76 -52.59 3.97
N GLU A 2 8.28 -51.48 4.49
CA GLU A 2 7.52 -50.25 4.74
C GLU A 2 7.58 -49.34 3.52
N ILE A 3 6.46 -48.71 3.20
CA ILE A 3 6.24 -47.92 2.00
C ILE A 3 6.51 -46.47 2.38
N ASN A 4 7.70 -45.97 2.03
CA ASN A 4 8.08 -44.58 2.28
C ASN A 4 7.47 -43.68 1.18
N ILE A 5 6.38 -42.99 1.53
CA ILE A 5 5.77 -41.96 0.69
C ILE A 5 6.64 -40.71 0.82
N SER A 6 7.60 -40.54 -0.08
CA SER A 6 8.31 -39.28 -0.24
C SER A 6 7.46 -38.37 -1.11
N SER A 7 6.71 -37.48 -0.46
CA SER A 7 5.99 -36.38 -1.09
C SER A 7 6.97 -35.55 -1.93
N GLU A 8 6.83 -35.64 -3.25
CA GLU A 8 7.55 -34.80 -4.19
C GLU A 8 7.25 -33.34 -3.86
N ALA A 9 8.29 -32.63 -3.47
CA ALA A 9 8.29 -31.19 -3.37
C ALA A 9 7.88 -30.66 -4.74
N SER A 10 6.59 -30.31 -4.85
CA SER A 10 6.08 -29.46 -5.91
C SER A 10 6.78 -28.13 -5.72
N THR A 11 7.94 -28.04 -6.36
CA THR A 11 8.71 -26.82 -6.52
C THR A 11 7.88 -25.99 -7.48
N SER A 12 6.82 -25.36 -6.95
CA SER A 12 6.14 -24.29 -7.62
C SER A 12 7.15 -23.17 -7.73
N THR A 13 7.91 -23.18 -8.82
CA THR A 13 8.66 -22.02 -9.32
C THR A 13 7.61 -20.99 -9.73
N SER A 14 6.94 -20.41 -8.73
CA SER A 14 6.14 -19.21 -8.90
C SER A 14 7.16 -18.12 -9.17
N SER A 15 7.18 -17.68 -10.41
CA SER A 15 7.89 -16.52 -10.91
C SER A 15 7.95 -15.43 -9.84
N GLN A 16 9.14 -15.21 -9.29
CA GLN A 16 9.47 -14.04 -8.50
C GLN A 16 9.39 -12.80 -9.40
N ILE A 17 8.18 -12.37 -9.74
CA ILE A 17 7.92 -10.96 -9.96
C ILE A 17 8.06 -10.40 -8.54
N ALA A 18 9.23 -9.83 -8.23
CA ALA A 18 9.40 -9.08 -7.00
C ALA A 18 8.24 -8.08 -6.95
N ASN A 19 7.31 -8.26 -6.01
CA ASN A 19 6.24 -7.30 -5.79
C ASN A 19 6.93 -5.94 -5.52
N ASP A 20 6.88 -5.02 -6.48
CA ASP A 20 7.44 -3.65 -6.39
C ASP A 20 6.61 -2.78 -5.43
N GLU A 21 5.84 -3.42 -4.56
CA GLU A 21 4.99 -2.82 -3.56
C GLU A 21 5.70 -2.80 -2.22
N ILE A 22 5.58 -1.68 -1.52
CA ILE A 22 6.05 -1.50 -0.16
C ILE A 22 4.87 -1.25 0.76
N PRO A 23 4.90 -1.78 2.00
CA PRO A 23 3.93 -1.37 3.00
C PRO A 23 4.21 0.06 3.45
N ILE A 24 3.16 0.84 3.60
CA ILE A 24 3.14 2.12 4.30
C ILE A 24 2.12 2.06 5.44
N GLU A 25 2.41 2.77 6.52
CA GLU A 25 1.48 2.95 7.62
C GLU A 25 0.74 4.28 7.44
N VAL A 26 -0.59 4.20 7.35
CA VAL A 26 -1.44 5.38 7.17
C VAL A 26 -2.25 5.63 8.43
N TRP A 27 -2.14 6.85 8.94
CA TRP A 27 -3.01 7.39 9.98
C TRP A 27 -4.11 8.21 9.32
N ILE A 28 -5.35 8.01 9.76
CA ILE A 28 -6.53 8.72 9.27
C ILE A 28 -7.03 9.58 10.42
N GLU A 29 -7.04 10.89 10.20
CA GLU A 29 -7.51 11.87 11.17
C GLU A 29 -8.70 12.62 10.59
N ASP A 30 -9.75 12.74 11.40
CA ASP A 30 -10.89 13.63 11.16
C ASP A 30 -11.15 14.51 12.40
N ILE A 31 -12.24 15.27 12.40
CA ILE A 31 -12.60 16.16 13.51
C ILE A 31 -12.91 15.41 14.81
N GLU A 32 -13.36 14.15 14.71
CA GLU A 32 -13.82 13.36 15.86
C GLU A 32 -12.71 12.47 16.42
N ALA A 33 -11.85 11.92 15.55
CA ALA A 33 -10.89 10.91 15.95
C ALA A 33 -9.68 10.76 15.01
N ALA A 34 -8.63 10.16 15.57
CA ALA A 34 -7.52 9.56 14.83
C ALA A 34 -7.66 8.03 14.82
N ARG A 35 -7.41 7.39 13.67
CA ARG A 35 -7.48 5.94 13.47
C ARG A 35 -6.24 5.47 12.73
N GLY A 36 -5.65 4.36 13.17
CA GLY A 36 -4.48 3.76 12.52
C GLY A 36 -3.48 3.13 13.49
N PRO A 37 -2.34 2.66 12.96
CA PRO A 37 -1.97 2.70 11.54
C PRO A 37 -2.73 1.66 10.71
N ILE A 38 -3.16 2.03 9.50
CA ILE A 38 -3.71 1.11 8.51
C ILE A 38 -2.61 0.78 7.50
N PRO A 39 -2.23 -0.50 7.34
CA PRO A 39 -1.22 -0.87 6.36
C PRO A 39 -1.80 -0.78 4.95
N LEU A 40 -1.14 -0.02 4.07
CA LEU A 40 -1.42 -0.01 2.63
C LEU A 40 -0.18 -0.47 1.87
N TYR A 41 -0.37 -1.29 0.83
CA TYR A 41 0.70 -1.67 -0.08
C TYR A 41 0.66 -0.76 -1.30
N ILE A 42 1.78 -0.11 -1.61
CA ILE A 42 1.88 0.83 -2.73
C ILE A 42 3.10 0.50 -3.59
N SER A 43 2.98 0.64 -4.90
CA SER A 43 4.16 0.56 -5.77
C SER A 43 5.16 1.66 -5.42
N ARG A 44 6.46 1.35 -5.43
CA ARG A 44 7.55 2.36 -5.27
C ARG A 44 7.49 3.45 -6.32
N LYS A 45 6.86 3.20 -7.47
CA LYS A 45 6.69 4.15 -8.57
C LYS A 45 5.35 4.90 -8.51
N ALA A 46 4.55 4.67 -7.46
CA ALA A 46 3.24 5.30 -7.33
C ALA A 46 3.37 6.82 -7.14
N ARG A 47 2.35 7.51 -7.65
CA ARG A 47 2.13 8.95 -7.47
C ARG A 47 0.99 9.17 -6.49
N MET A 48 0.91 10.37 -5.93
CA MET A 48 -0.12 10.74 -4.96
C MET A 48 -1.55 10.45 -5.44
N GLY A 49 -1.86 10.73 -6.71
CA GLY A 49 -3.18 10.42 -7.28
C GLY A 49 -3.52 8.92 -7.32
N LYS A 50 -2.53 8.03 -7.40
CA LYS A 50 -2.76 6.57 -7.33
C LYS A 50 -3.08 6.13 -5.91
N LEU A 51 -2.37 6.67 -4.91
CA LEU A 51 -2.65 6.42 -3.50
C LEU A 51 -4.05 6.91 -3.11
N LYS A 52 -4.43 8.12 -3.55
CA LYS A 52 -5.78 8.67 -3.32
C LYS A 52 -6.90 7.76 -3.83
N ARG A 53 -6.77 7.27 -5.08
CA ARG A 53 -7.72 6.31 -5.67
C ARG A 53 -7.76 4.97 -4.95
N GLN A 54 -6.61 4.48 -4.50
CA GLN A 54 -6.54 3.23 -3.74
C GLN A 54 -7.31 3.36 -2.43
N VAL A 55 -7.07 4.44 -1.67
CA VAL A 55 -7.79 4.72 -0.42
C VAL A 55 -9.28 4.94 -0.64
N GLU A 56 -9.68 5.59 -1.72
CA GLU A 56 -11.09 5.72 -2.08
C GLU A 56 -11.73 4.33 -2.31
N THR A 57 -11.05 3.44 -3.02
CA THR A 57 -11.55 2.10 -3.32
C THR A 57 -11.55 1.19 -2.09
N SER A 58 -10.49 1.22 -1.28
CA SER A 58 -10.30 0.26 -0.18
C SER A 58 -10.92 0.71 1.14
N LEU A 59 -11.00 2.02 1.39
CA LEU A 59 -11.48 2.59 2.65
C LEU A 59 -12.74 3.45 2.49
N GLY A 60 -13.23 3.65 1.26
CA GLY A 60 -14.44 4.45 1.00
C GLY A 60 -14.26 5.95 1.23
N LEU A 61 -13.03 6.44 1.33
CA LEU A 61 -12.76 7.87 1.55
C LEU A 61 -12.73 8.60 0.21
N ALA A 62 -13.77 9.38 -0.09
CA ALA A 62 -13.86 10.10 -1.36
C ALA A 62 -12.66 11.04 -1.59
N ILE A 63 -12.07 11.00 -2.79
CA ILE A 63 -10.88 11.80 -3.13
C ILE A 63 -10.99 13.29 -2.75
N PRO A 64 -12.12 14.00 -2.97
CA PRO A 64 -12.25 15.42 -2.62
C PRO A 64 -12.04 15.73 -1.12
N LEU A 65 -12.30 14.75 -0.25
CA LEU A 65 -12.17 14.89 1.21
C LEU A 65 -10.76 14.52 1.71
N GLN A 66 -9.97 13.82 0.90
CA GLN A 66 -8.64 13.39 1.32
C GLN A 66 -7.66 14.58 1.36
N ARG A 67 -6.95 14.73 2.48
CA ARG A 67 -5.83 15.65 2.64
C ARG A 67 -4.64 14.84 3.15
N TRP A 68 -3.61 14.73 2.32
CA TRP A 68 -2.47 13.87 2.59
C TRP A 68 -1.32 14.68 3.18
N ILE A 69 -0.82 14.25 4.33
CA ILE A 69 0.36 14.83 4.98
C ILE A 69 1.43 13.75 5.04
N VAL A 70 2.60 14.04 4.49
CA VAL A 70 3.78 13.17 4.58
C VAL A 70 4.91 13.99 5.21
N GLY A 71 5.39 13.55 6.38
CA GLY A 71 6.29 14.35 7.20
C GLY A 71 5.66 15.69 7.58
N ARG A 72 6.19 16.80 7.04
CA ARG A 72 5.68 18.18 7.26
C ARG A 72 5.00 18.76 6.02
N THR A 73 4.75 17.95 5.00
CA THR A 73 4.31 18.41 3.67
C THR A 73 2.86 18.03 3.42
N LEU A 74 2.02 19.04 3.15
CA LEU A 74 0.67 18.84 2.61
C LEU A 74 0.77 18.54 1.10
N CYS A 75 0.30 17.38 0.70
CA CYS A 75 0.47 16.86 -0.66
C CYS A 75 -0.74 17.22 -1.54
N ILE A 76 -0.59 18.27 -2.32
CA ILE A 76 -1.67 18.81 -3.17
C ILE A 76 -1.61 18.32 -4.63
N ASP A 77 -0.42 18.01 -5.15
CA ASP A 77 -0.23 17.61 -6.55
C ASP A 77 -0.33 16.08 -6.71
N ASP A 78 -1.32 15.63 -7.49
CA ASP A 78 -1.55 14.23 -7.78
C ASP A 78 -0.43 13.58 -8.61
N ASN A 79 0.39 14.38 -9.29
CA ASN A 79 1.51 13.90 -10.09
C ASN A 79 2.79 13.67 -9.28
N THR A 80 2.83 14.14 -8.03
CA THR A 80 4.00 14.00 -7.17
C THR A 80 4.30 12.51 -6.92
N PRO A 81 5.50 12.02 -7.28
CA PRO A 81 5.94 10.67 -6.91
C PRO A 81 6.01 10.53 -5.39
N LEU A 82 5.50 9.43 -4.84
CA LEU A 82 5.49 9.22 -3.38
C LEU A 82 6.90 9.19 -2.78
N VAL A 83 7.87 8.67 -3.54
CA VAL A 83 9.29 8.65 -3.16
C VAL A 83 9.93 10.03 -3.01
N ALA A 84 9.30 11.09 -3.52
CA ALA A 84 9.81 12.46 -3.42
C ALA A 84 9.32 13.20 -2.16
N LEU A 85 8.45 12.58 -1.36
CA LEU A 85 7.81 13.18 -0.19
C LEU A 85 8.51 12.85 1.13
N ALA A 86 9.56 12.01 1.10
CA ALA A 86 10.31 11.52 2.25
C ALA A 86 11.78 11.94 2.17
#